data_AF-A0A522G1N2-F1
#
_entry.id   AF-A0A522G1N2-F1
#
_cell.length_a   1.000
_cell.length_b   1.000
_cell.length_c   1.000
_cell.angle_alpha   90.00
_cell.angle_beta   90.00
_cell.angle_gamma   90.00
#
_symmetry.space_group_name_H-M   'P 1'
#
loop_
_entity.id
_entity.type
_entity.pdbx_description
1 polymer ?
#
loop_
_entity_poly.entity_id
_entity_poly.type
_entity_poly.pdbx_seq_one_letter_code
_entity_poly.pdbx_strand_id
1 'polypeptide(L)'
;MNIVLDTNVLVAGLLSPFGACGEIVLMVSSGEITLSFNARILAEYDEVLRRPKFNFEEEKVRALLDYIVHRGQTVATSPLANSLPDPDDETFL
;
A
#
# COMPACT_ATOMS: atom_id res chain seq x y z
N MET A 1 15.38 1.82 3.36
CA MET A 1 15.08 2.07 1.93
C MET A 1 13.64 2.53 1.84
N ASN A 2 13.31 3.54 1.04
CA ASN A 2 11.95 4.06 0.91
C ASN A 2 11.35 3.55 -0.41
N ILE A 3 10.13 3.02 -0.37
CA ILE A 3 9.42 2.57 -1.57
C ILE A 3 7.98 3.09 -1.57
N VAL A 4 7.41 3.26 -2.75
CA VAL A 4 5.95 3.27 -2.93
C VAL A 4 5.53 1.84 -3.24
N LEU A 5 4.49 1.35 -2.58
CA LEU A 5 4.02 -0.03 -2.76
C LEU A 5 2.71 -0.03 -3.53
N ASP A 6 2.64 -0.83 -4.58
CA ASP A 6 1.41 -1.03 -5.34
C ASP A 6 0.38 -1.81 -4.51
N THR A 7 -0.90 -1.46 -4.66
CA THR A 7 -2.00 -2.07 -3.91
C THR A 7 -2.16 -3.57 -4.22
N ASN A 8 -1.92 -4.00 -5.46
CA ASN A 8 -1.98 -5.42 -5.83
C ASN A 8 -0.85 -6.21 -5.18
N VAL A 9 0.34 -5.61 -5.04
CA VAL A 9 1.46 -6.25 -4.32
C VAL A 9 1.12 -6.41 -2.84
N LEU A 10 0.53 -5.37 -2.22
CA LEU A 10 0.07 -5.44 -0.83
C LEU A 10 -0.97 -6.57 -0.65
N VAL A 11 -2.01 -6.57 -1.47
CA VAL A 11 -3.07 -7.60 -1.45
C VAL A 11 -2.49 -9.01 -1.67
N ALA A 12 -1.65 -9.18 -2.69
CA ALA A 12 -1.05 -10.47 -3.00
C ALA A 12 -0.16 -10.97 -1.86
N GLY A 13 0.59 -10.07 -1.20
CA GLY A 13 1.43 -10.40 -0.06
C GLY A 13 0.63 -10.80 1.18
N LEU A 14 -0.52 -10.16 1.41
CA LEU A 14 -1.43 -10.51 2.51
C LEU A 14 -2.17 -11.84 2.27
N LEU A 15 -2.51 -12.16 1.00
CA LEU A 15 -3.16 -13.43 0.64
C LEU A 15 -2.18 -14.60 0.57
N SER A 16 -0.94 -14.35 0.12
CA SER A 16 0.08 -15.38 -0.09
C SER A 16 1.42 -14.95 0.52
N PRO A 17 1.62 -15.23 1.83
CA PRO A 17 2.77 -14.71 2.58
C PRO A 17 4.12 -15.36 2.21
N PHE A 18 4.12 -16.50 1.50
CA PHE A 18 5.34 -17.24 1.15
C PHE A 18 5.84 -16.95 -0.28
N GLY A 19 5.27 -15.96 -0.96
CA GLY A 19 5.76 -15.48 -2.27
C GLY A 19 6.52 -14.16 -2.17
N ALA A 20 7.03 -13.67 -3.30
CA ALA A 20 7.78 -12.41 -3.36
C ALA A 20 7.00 -11.22 -2.79
N CYS A 21 5.69 -11.14 -3.03
CA CYS A 21 4.83 -10.09 -2.45
C CYS A 21 4.75 -10.21 -0.92
N GLY A 22 4.67 -11.44 -0.40
CA GLY A 22 4.63 -11.72 1.04
C GLY A 22 5.94 -11.32 1.72
N GLU A 23 7.08 -11.59 1.07
CA GLU A 23 8.39 -11.15 1.55
C GLU A 23 8.50 -9.61 1.62
N ILE A 24 7.97 -8.90 0.61
CA ILE A 24 7.90 -7.43 0.64
C ILE A 24 7.07 -6.93 1.82
N VAL A 25 5.88 -7.51 2.04
CA VAL A 25 5.02 -7.15 3.18
C VAL A 25 5.72 -7.45 4.52
N LEU A 26 6.45 -8.56 4.60
CA LEU A 26 7.24 -8.91 5.77
C LEU A 26 8.33 -7.88 6.05
N MET A 27 9.12 -7.49 5.03
CA MET A 27 10.16 -6.47 5.15
C MET A 27 9.61 -5.09 5.57
N VAL A 28 8.39 -4.75 5.14
CA VAL A 28 7.69 -3.54 5.60
C VAL A 28 7.29 -3.67 7.08
N SER A 29 6.76 -4.82 7.48
CA SER A 29 6.35 -5.07 8.86
C SER A 29 7.53 -5.19 9.84
N SER A 30 8.69 -5.66 9.38
CA SER A 30 9.93 -5.72 10.16
C SER A 30 10.63 -4.36 10.26
N GLY A 31 10.26 -3.42 9.39
CA GLY A 31 10.85 -2.08 9.31
C GLY A 31 12.15 -2.01 8.52
N GLU A 32 12.49 -3.06 7.76
CA GLU A 32 13.61 -3.05 6.81
C GLU A 32 13.35 -2.09 5.64
N ILE A 33 12.08 -1.99 5.25
CA ILE A 33 11.59 -1.07 4.21
C ILE A 33 10.58 -0.10 4.81
N THR A 34 10.71 1.19 4.46
CA THR A 34 9.78 2.24 4.85
C THR A 34 8.85 2.57 3.69
N LEU A 35 7.54 2.49 3.91
CA LEU A 35 6.55 2.86 2.90
C LEU A 35 6.45 4.38 2.78
N SER A 36 6.56 4.87 1.56
CA SER A 36 6.22 6.25 1.18
C SER A 36 4.80 6.24 0.63
N PHE A 37 3.94 7.10 1.17
CA PHE A 37 2.55 7.17 0.77
C PHE A 37 2.04 8.62 0.81
N ASN A 38 0.93 8.86 0.11
CA ASN A 38 0.13 10.08 0.24
C ASN A 38 -1.29 9.70 0.67
N ALA A 39 -2.17 10.69 0.86
CA ALA A 39 -3.55 10.45 1.27
C ALA A 39 -4.37 9.62 0.26
N ARG A 40 -4.04 9.69 -1.04
CA ARG A 40 -4.75 8.95 -2.11
C ARG A 40 -4.39 7.46 -2.06
N ILE A 41 -3.11 7.13 -1.91
CA ILE A 41 -2.64 5.73 -1.77
C ILE A 41 -3.28 5.07 -0.54
N LEU A 42 -3.33 5.77 0.60
CA LEU A 42 -3.98 5.21 1.80
C LEU A 42 -5.48 4.96 1.59
N ALA A 43 -6.17 5.87 0.91
CA ALA A 43 -7.59 5.70 0.60
C ALA A 43 -7.81 4.49 -0.32
N GLU A 44 -6.94 4.31 -1.32
CA GLU A 44 -6.98 3.14 -2.20
C GLU A 44 -6.74 1.84 -1.43
N TYR A 45 -5.75 1.79 -0.55
CA TYR A 45 -5.51 0.63 0.30
C TYR A 45 -6.75 0.29 1.15
N ASP A 46 -7.34 1.28 1.80
CA ASP A 46 -8.53 1.08 2.63
C ASP A 46 -9.71 0.55 1.80
N GLU A 47 -9.97 1.15 0.63
CA GLU A 47 -11.04 0.70 -0.26
C GLU A 47 -10.80 -0.74 -0.75
N VAL A 48 -9.59 -1.04 -1.24
CA VAL A 48 -9.27 -2.32 -1.85
C VAL A 48 -9.25 -3.44 -0.82
N LEU A 49 -8.64 -3.22 0.35
CA LEU A 49 -8.55 -4.24 1.40
C LEU A 49 -9.91 -4.59 2.01
N ARG A 50 -10.88 -3.65 2.00
CA ARG A 50 -12.25 -3.90 2.47
C ARG A 50 -13.14 -4.61 1.44
N ARG A 51 -12.66 -4.87 0.21
CA ARG A 51 -13.47 -5.54 -0.81
C ARG A 51 -13.83 -6.96 -0.32
N PRO A 52 -15.13 -7.34 -0.31
CA PRO A 52 -15.58 -8.63 0.23
C PRO A 52 -14.90 -9.86 -0.37
N LYS A 53 -14.42 -9.76 -1.62
CA LYS A 53 -13.71 -10.84 -2.33
C LYS A 53 -12.43 -11.31 -1.63
N PHE A 54 -11.80 -10.45 -0.83
CA PHE A 54 -10.58 -10.81 -0.10
C PHE A 54 -10.86 -11.33 1.31
N ASN A 55 -12.02 -11.01 1.87
CA ASN A 55 -12.48 -11.49 3.17
C ASN A 55 -11.47 -11.24 4.31
N PHE A 56 -10.79 -10.09 4.29
CA PHE A 56 -9.92 -9.65 5.38
C PHE A 56 -10.76 -9.19 6.58
N GLU A 57 -10.26 -9.43 7.79
CA GLU A 57 -10.90 -8.95 9.01
C GLU A 57 -10.71 -7.44 9.15
N GLU A 58 -11.81 -6.73 9.39
CA GLU A 58 -11.84 -5.26 9.46
C GLU A 58 -10.86 -4.68 10.49
N GLU A 59 -10.72 -5.34 11.65
CA GLU A 59 -9.77 -4.93 12.67
C GLU A 59 -8.31 -5.05 12.21
N LYS A 60 -7.99 -6.06 11.41
CA LYS A 60 -6.64 -6.28 10.86
C LYS A 60 -6.32 -5.27 9.77
N VAL A 61 -7.29 -4.96 8.90
CA VAL A 61 -7.14 -3.91 7.88
C VAL A 61 -6.85 -2.57 8.56
N ARG A 62 -7.66 -2.19 9.57
CA ARG A 62 -7.43 -0.97 10.33
C ARG A 62 -6.05 -0.95 11.00
N ALA A 63 -5.67 -2.01 11.69
CA ALA A 63 -4.38 -2.10 12.37
C ALA A 63 -3.19 -1.99 11.39
N LEU A 64 -3.31 -2.56 10.19
CA LEU A 64 -2.31 -2.44 9.14
C LEU A 64 -2.19 -0.99 8.65
N LEU A 65 -3.31 -0.33 8.36
CA LEU A 65 -3.30 1.07 7.90
C LEU A 65 -2.74 2.00 8.98
N ASP A 66 -3.12 1.81 10.24
CA ASP A 66 -2.56 2.55 11.38
C ASP A 66 -1.04 2.34 11.49
N TYR A 67 -0.56 1.10 11.29
CA TYR A 67 0.87 0.79 11.26
C TYR A 67 1.59 1.52 10.11
N ILE A 68 1.02 1.51 8.90
CA ILE A 68 1.59 2.19 7.73
C ILE A 68 1.68 3.69 8.01
N VAL A 69 0.63 4.31 8.57
CA VAL A 69 0.64 5.74 8.93
C VAL A 69 1.70 6.04 10.00
N HIS A 70 1.85 5.16 10.98
CA HIS A 70 2.77 5.37 12.11
C HIS A 70 4.25 5.17 11.72
N ARG A 71 4.54 4.25 10.80
CA ARG A 71 5.90 3.81 10.46
C ARG A 71 6.39 4.27 9.09
N GLY A 72 5.46 4.58 8.19
CA GLY A 72 5.78 5.08 6.86
C GLY A 72 6.09 6.58 6.84
N GLN A 73 6.36 7.07 5.63
CA GLN A 73 6.70 8.45 5.35
C GLN A 73 5.61 9.05 4.47
N THR A 74 4.96 10.10 4.97
CA THR A 74 4.03 10.89 4.14
C THR A 74 4.81 11.74 3.15
N VAL A 75 4.44 11.66 1.87
CA VAL A 75 5.08 12.41 0.79
C VAL A 75 4.04 13.30 0.11
N ALA A 76 4.42 14.55 -0.16
CA ALA A 76 3.62 15.46 -0.96
C ALA A 76 3.81 15.15 -2.45
N THR A 77 2.74 14.90 -3.19
CA THR A 77 2.79 14.74 -4.63
C THR A 77 2.61 16.08 -5.34
N SER A 78 3.21 16.18 -6.53
CA SER A 78 2.97 17.30 -7.44
C SER A 78 2.08 16.83 -8.59
N PRO A 79 1.16 17.66 -9.10
CA PRO A 79 0.38 17.28 -10.27
C PRO A 79 1.30 16.88 -11.42
N LEU A 80 1.02 15.75 -12.05
CA LEU A 80 1.71 15.36 -13.27
C LEU A 80 1.43 16.39 -14.37
N ALA A 81 2.47 16.74 -15.13
CA ALA A 81 2.34 17.70 -16.23
C ALA A 81 1.51 17.14 -17.40
N ASN A 82 1.47 15.81 -17.54
CA ASN A 82 0.70 15.08 -18.53
C ASN A 82 0.10 13.84 -17.87
N SER A 83 -1.08 13.41 -18.34
CA SER A 83 -1.67 12.14 -17.89
C SER A 83 -0.84 10.93 -18.30
N LEU A 84 -0.86 9.90 -17.48
CA LEU A 84 -0.22 8.61 -17.80
C LEU A 84 -1.10 7.79 -18.76
N PRO A 85 -0.50 6.81 -19.48
CA PRO A 85 -1.27 5.85 -20.28
C PRO A 85 -2.28 5.04 -19.45
N ASP A 86 -1.92 4.76 -18.20
CA ASP A 86 -2.81 4.20 -17.18
C ASP A 86 -3.14 5.28 -16.14
N PRO A 87 -4.38 5.80 -16.10
CA PRO A 87 -4.78 6.82 -15.14
C PRO A 87 -4.69 6.38 -13.68
N ASP A 88 -4.79 5.07 -13.39
CA ASP A 88 -4.76 4.57 -12.02
C ASP A 88 -3.35 4.71 -11.41
N ASP A 89 -2.30 4.65 -12.25
CA ASP A 89 -0.91 4.81 -11.85
C ASP A 89 -0.56 6.23 -11.39
N GLU A 90 -1.37 7.24 -11.76
CA GLU A 90 -1.15 8.64 -11.38
C GLU A 90 -1.23 8.86 -9.86
N THR A 91 -1.87 7.93 -9.13
CA THR A 91 -1.99 7.98 -7.67
C THR A 91 -0.65 7.79 -6.96
N PHE A 92 0.30 7.12 -7.62
CA PHE A 92 1.60 6.75 -7.06
C PHE A 92 2.73 7.74 -7.37
N LEU A 93 2.47 8.81 -8.16
CA LEU A 93 3.47 9.78 -8.63
C LEU A 93 3.22 11.22 -8.18
#